data_AF-A0A538AGJ9-F1
#
_entry.id   AF-A0A538AGJ9-F1
#
_cell.length_a   1.000
_cell.length_b   1.000
_cell.length_c   1.000
_cell.angle_alpha   90.00
_cell.angle_beta   90.00
_cell.angle_gamma   90.00
#
_symmetry.space_group_name_H-M   'P 1'
#
loop_
_entity.id
_entity.type
_entity.pdbx_description
1 polymer ?
#
loop_
_entity_poly.entity_id
_entity_poly.type
_entity_poly.pdbx_seq_one_letter_code
_entity_poly.pdbx_strand_id
1 'polypeptide(L)' 'MAEAEGYRVPEVCRTIGITYRQLDYWARTGLVTPSIREAGGSGTQRLYSFQDLVVLKVIKK' A
#
# COMPACT_ATOMS: atom_id res chain seq x y z
N MET A 1 -7.99 -7.44 -20.43
CA MET A 1 -7.61 -6.34 -19.52
C MET A 1 -6.92 -7.00 -18.35
N ALA A 2 -5.61 -6.85 -18.21
CA ALA A 2 -4.88 -7.50 -17.13
C ALA A 2 -5.41 -6.96 -15.80
N GLU A 3 -6.04 -7.81 -15.00
CA GLU A 3 -6.30 -7.54 -13.59
C GLU A 3 -4.92 -7.37 -12.95
N ALA A 4 -4.49 -6.13 -12.73
CA ALA A 4 -3.24 -5.89 -12.05
C ALA A 4 -3.43 -6.43 -10.62
N GLU A 5 -2.89 -7.63 -10.36
CA GLU A 5 -2.87 -8.22 -9.02
C GLU A 5 -2.26 -7.19 -8.06
N GLY A 6 -3.12 -6.57 -7.25
CA GLY A 6 -2.70 -5.58 -6.28
C GLY A 6 -2.21 -6.23 -5.00
N TYR A 7 -1.17 -5.64 -4.41
CA TYR A 7 -0.58 -6.10 -3.17
C TYR A 7 -1.42 -5.66 -1.97
N ARG A 8 -1.78 -6.62 -1.11
CA ARG A 8 -2.51 -6.34 0.13
C ARG A 8 -1.56 -5.82 1.20
N VAL A 9 -2.09 -5.06 2.15
CA VAL A 9 -1.31 -4.47 3.25
C VAL A 9 -0.36 -5.46 3.95
N PRO A 10 -0.76 -6.69 4.35
CA PRO A 10 0.16 -7.62 5.01
C PRO A 10 1.34 -8.02 4.12
N GLU A 11 1.12 -8.12 2.81
CA GLU A 11 2.16 -8.45 1.84
C GLU A 11 3.10 -7.26 1.63
N VAL A 12 2.57 -6.06 1.46
CA VAL A 12 3.35 -4.82 1.38
C VAL A 12 4.25 -4.65 2.61
N CYS A 13 3.69 -4.81 3.82
CA CYS A 13 4.43 -4.70 5.07
C CYS A 13 5.60 -5.69 5.13
N ARG A 14 5.39 -6.96 4.73
CA ARG A 14 6.45 -7.97 4.68
C ARG A 14 7.51 -7.66 3.61
N THR A 15 7.09 -7.33 2.40
CA THR A 15 7.98 -7.11 1.25
C THR A 15 8.86 -5.87 1.44
N ILE A 16 8.29 -4.77 1.93
CA ILE A 16 9.04 -3.53 2.17
C ILE A 16 9.77 -3.58 3.52
N GLY A 17 9.25 -4.34 4.48
CA GLY A 17 9.75 -4.43 5.85
C GLY A 17 9.38 -3.19 6.67
N ILE A 18 8.10 -2.78 6.61
CA ILE A 18 7.53 -1.69 7.41
C ILE A 18 6.36 -2.23 8.23
N THR A 19 6.05 -1.55 9.33
CA THR A 19 4.87 -1.89 10.13
C THR A 19 3.59 -1.46 9.45
N TYR A 20 2.47 -2.10 9.81
CA TYR A 20 1.14 -1.67 9.41
C TYR A 20 0.90 -0.19 9.72
N ARG A 21 1.32 0.27 10.91
CA ARG A 21 1.11 1.66 11.36
C ARG A 21 1.88 2.66 10.51
N GLN A 22 3.11 2.36 10.11
CA GLN A 22 3.86 3.24 9.20
C GLN A 22 3.14 3.37 7.86
N LEU A 23 2.72 2.25 7.28
CA LEU A 23 1.98 2.25 6.03
C LEU A 23 0.64 2.99 6.15
N ASP A 24 -0.11 2.75 7.22
CA ASP A 24 -1.39 3.42 7.45
C ASP A 24 -1.23 4.91 7.69
N TYR A 25 -0.20 5.31 8.44
CA TYR A 25 0.12 6.72 8.65
C TYR A 25 0.43 7.42 7.33
N TRP A 26 1.32 6.85 6.51
CA TRP A 26 1.65 7.42 5.19
C TRP A 26 0.46 7.49 4.23
N ALA A 27 -0.43 6.51 4.29
CA ALA A 27 -1.67 6.53 3.51
C ALA A 27 -2.65 7.61 3.99
N ARG A 28 -2.75 7.81 5.30
CA ARG A 28 -3.61 8.84 5.89
C ARG A 28 -3.07 10.26 5.70
N THR A 29 -1.76 10.44 5.67
CA THR A 29 -1.13 11.76 5.42
C THR A 29 -0.97 12.06 3.93
N GLY A 30 -1.27 11.12 3.04
CA GLY A 30 -1.13 11.29 1.60
C GLY A 30 0.31 11.17 1.09
N LEU A 31 1.26 10.75 1.93
CA LEU A 31 2.64 10.51 1.50
C LEU A 31 2.71 9.38 0.46
N VAL A 32 1.89 8.33 0.65
CA VAL A 32 1.67 7.27 -0.36
C VAL A 32 0.22 6.82 -0.29
N THR A 33 -0.54 6.96 -1.37
CA THR A 33 -1.90 6.44 -1.49
C THR A 33 -1.92 5.14 -2.31
N PRO A 34 -2.81 4.18 -2.00
CA PRO A 34 -2.96 2.96 -2.79
C PRO A 34 -3.54 3.30 -4.17
N SER A 35 -2.78 3.01 -5.24
CA SER A 35 -3.17 3.37 -6.60
C SER A 35 -4.21 2.43 -7.24
N ILE A 36 -4.38 1.21 -6.73
CA ILE A 36 -5.35 0.24 -7.27
C ILE A 36 -6.69 0.36 -6.56
N ARG A 37 -6.69 0.40 -5.23
CA ARG A 37 -7.94 0.51 -4.47
C ARG A 37 -7.71 1.13 -3.10
N GLU A 38 -8.47 2.18 -2.82
CA GLU A 38 -8.53 2.79 -1.48
C GLU A 38 -9.39 1.97 -0.51
N ALA A 39 -9.32 2.31 0.78
CA ALA A 39 -10.26 1.78 1.76
C ALA A 39 -11.56 2.59 1.68
N GLY A 40 -12.66 1.95 1.26
CA GLY A 40 -13.98 2.57 1.12
C GLY A 40 -14.94 2.33 2.29
N GLY A 41 -14.52 1.62 3.34
CA GLY A 41 -15.37 1.29 4.49
C GLY A 41 -14.95 0.01 5.22
N SER A 42 -15.78 -0.43 6.17
CA SER A 42 -15.55 -1.68 6.90
C SER A 42 -15.47 -2.87 5.94
N GLY A 43 -14.47 -3.73 6.11
CA GLY A 43 -14.24 -4.92 5.27
C GLY A 43 -13.53 -4.66 3.93
N THR A 44 -13.34 -3.41 3.54
CA THR A 44 -12.56 -3.08 2.31
C THR A 44 -11.06 -3.07 2.60
N GLN A 45 -10.26 -3.57 1.67
CA GLN A 45 -8.81 -3.61 1.79
C GLN A 45 -8.15 -2.73 0.73
N ARG A 46 -7.17 -1.93 1.18
CA ARG A 46 -6.27 -1.20 0.30
C ARG A 46 -5.48 -2.18 -0.57
N LEU A 47 -5.40 -1.88 -1.86
CA LEU A 47 -4.58 -2.60 -2.82
C LEU A 47 -3.57 -1.64 -3.43
N TYR A 48 -2.29 -2.03 -3.35
CA TYR A 48 -1.17 -1.25 -3.83
C TYR A 48 -0.66 -1.84 -5.14
N SER A 49 -0.30 -0.99 -6.10
CA SER A 49 0.40 -1.44 -7.31
C SER A 49 1.87 -1.70 -7.02
N PHE A 50 2.56 -2.39 -7.94
CA PHE A 50 4.01 -2.52 -7.89
C PHE A 50 4.72 -1.15 -7.81
N GLN A 51 4.19 -0.13 -8.48
CA GLN A 51 4.75 1.22 -8.44
C GLN A 51 4.68 1.82 -7.03
N ASP A 52 3.58 1.61 -6.30
CA ASP A 52 3.46 2.05 -4.91
C ASP A 52 4.52 1.38 -4.03
N LEU A 53 4.81 0.09 -4.26
CA LEU A 53 5.86 -0.64 -3.54
C LEU A 53 7.24 -0.02 -3.79
N VAL A 54 7.53 0.41 -5.02
CA VAL A 54 8.79 1.10 -5.35
C VAL A 54 8.89 2.42 -4.58
N VAL A 55 7.82 3.21 -4.55
CA VAL A 55 7.78 4.48 -3.78
C VAL A 55 7.98 4.21 -2.28
N LEU A 56 7.28 3.22 -1.73
CA LEU A 56 7.44 2.80 -0.33
C LEU A 56 8.87 2.36 -0.01
N LYS A 57 9.55 1.68 -0.95
CA LYS A 57 10.95 1.28 -0.80
C LYS A 57 11.90 2.47 -0.75
N VAL A 58 11.59 3.54 -1.49
CA VAL A 58 12.36 4.79 -1.48
C VAL A 58 12.14 5.57 -0.17
N ILE A 59 10.89 5.68 0.30
CA ILE A 59 10.57 6.38 1.55
C ILE A 59 11.18 5.71 2.78
N LYS A 60 11.23 4.38 2.80
CA LYS A 60 11.82 3.62 3.90
C LYS A 60 13.33 3.85 4.04
N LYS A 61 14.03 4.12 2.93
CA LYS A 61 15.48 4.25 2.89
C LYS A 61 15.95 5.41 3.76
#